data_AF-A0A2E5PHJ5-F1
#
_entry.id   AF-A0A2E5PHJ5-F1
#
_cell.length_a   1.000
_cell.length_b   1.000
_cell.length_c   1.000
_cell.angle_alpha   90.00
_cell.angle_beta   90.00
_cell.angle_gamma   90.00
#
_symmetry.space_group_name_H-M   'P 1'
#
loop_
_entity.id
_entity.type
_entity.pdbx_description
1 polymer ?
#
loop_
_entity_poly.entity_id
_entity_poly.type
_entity_poly.pdbx_seq_one_letter_code
_entity_poly.pdbx_strand_id
1 'polypeptide(L)'
;MAVERSLPFSRQWWPLKVASALEIVLRNREWRVERKLAAILAADVVGYSRLMGDDEVSTLIALKSLREELFKPKEEQYRGRTVKLMGDGTLLEFGSVVDAVQFAIDVQLAMRERNSRVPPEKQIIYRIGINLGDVIIEDEDIYGDGVNVASRLEALAEPGGICISRAARDQVRDRMEITLEDLGEITVKNIVRPIRCFAVFLPTAENNSMASDPQPHLPAKPSIAVLPFQNMSGDAEQEFFADGMAEDIITSLSRYRSLFVIARNSTFAYKGKSPDLRDVSRELGVRYILEGSVRKGGNRVRVTAQLIEGETGNHIWAERYDRNLDDIFALQDEITETIVSAIGPEIDQVERERAKRLPPENLSAWELYQRGLWHLYRFNHDDNNIAQRLFQNSCENAPNFAPALSGLTHAIYYAFMHGYTTDREASLEKAYQKGRTAVGVDERDADAHFALGRILYLRRELTASLKEFEAAISLNPNFAHAYLGHGTALLFDGQLVESIDACDRAARLSPHDPVMWTIQTVKTMSLVCLNRINEAVDVGRECIRQPTAPWTAYLVFASALGLAGDKSGGARVLTKINEMKPDFSVDDVLHIFPFRDPSHLELVVSGLGNVGLEL
;
A
#
# COMPACT_ATOMS: atom_id res chain seq x y z
N MET A 1 -55.99 -62.65 -43.41
CA MET A 1 -56.42 -61.25 -43.17
C MET A 1 -55.56 -60.36 -44.04
N ALA A 2 -56.26 -59.63 -44.94
CA ALA A 2 -55.89 -58.50 -45.80
C ALA A 2 -54.43 -57.98 -45.75
N VAL A 3 -53.67 -57.88 -46.86
CA VAL A 3 -53.86 -57.03 -48.08
C VAL A 3 -53.65 -55.54 -47.70
N GLU A 4 -52.56 -54.85 -48.08
CA GLU A 4 -52.24 -54.22 -49.38
C GLU A 4 -50.75 -53.77 -49.36
N ARG A 5 -49.83 -54.12 -50.29
CA ARG A 5 -49.60 -53.62 -51.67
C ARG A 5 -49.51 -52.08 -51.76
N SER A 6 -48.37 -51.48 -52.11
CA SER A 6 -47.90 -51.44 -53.51
C SER A 6 -46.46 -50.90 -53.68
N LEU A 7 -45.64 -51.69 -54.39
CA LEU A 7 -44.59 -51.27 -55.35
C LEU A 7 -45.28 -51.20 -56.74
N PRO A 8 -44.83 -50.48 -57.81
CA PRO A 8 -43.53 -50.76 -58.48
C PRO A 8 -42.86 -49.68 -59.38
N PHE A 9 -41.59 -49.95 -59.75
CA PHE A 9 -40.83 -49.62 -60.98
C PHE A 9 -41.14 -48.36 -61.84
N SER A 10 -40.12 -47.53 -62.12
CA SER A 10 -39.68 -47.22 -63.50
C SER A 10 -38.27 -46.60 -63.58
N ARG A 11 -37.64 -46.75 -64.75
CA ARG A 11 -36.25 -46.50 -65.16
C ARG A 11 -36.01 -45.05 -65.67
N GLN A 12 -34.72 -44.66 -65.70
CA GLN A 12 -34.08 -43.58 -66.49
C GLN A 12 -34.42 -42.15 -66.01
N TRP A 13 -33.50 -41.19 -65.81
CA TRP A 13 -32.40 -40.69 -66.65
C TRP A 13 -31.32 -39.95 -65.79
N TRP A 14 -30.03 -40.07 -66.14
CA TRP A 14 -28.92 -39.15 -65.72
C TRP A 14 -28.97 -37.84 -66.55
N PRO A 15 -28.20 -36.73 -66.27
CA PRO A 15 -26.92 -36.61 -65.53
C PRO A 15 -26.86 -35.43 -64.51
N LEU A 16 -26.13 -35.48 -63.38
CA LEU A 16 -24.66 -35.48 -63.22
C LEU A 16 -23.89 -34.40 -64.01
N LYS A 17 -24.45 -33.18 -64.17
CA LYS A 17 -23.79 -32.07 -64.88
C LYS A 17 -23.67 -30.71 -64.16
N VAL A 18 -23.97 -30.61 -62.87
CA VAL A 18 -23.75 -29.34 -62.13
C VAL A 18 -22.57 -29.43 -61.14
N ALA A 19 -22.32 -30.59 -60.52
CA ALA A 19 -21.18 -30.75 -59.63
C ALA A 19 -19.82 -30.80 -60.38
N SER A 20 -19.79 -31.35 -61.60
CA SER A 20 -18.55 -31.47 -62.38
C SER A 20 -18.14 -30.18 -63.11
N ALA A 21 -19.07 -29.24 -63.33
CA ALA A 21 -18.73 -27.96 -63.97
C ALA A 21 -17.94 -27.02 -63.03
N LEU A 22 -18.26 -27.03 -61.72
CA LEU A 22 -17.52 -26.28 -60.71
C LEU A 22 -16.13 -26.89 -60.45
N GLU A 23 -16.00 -28.22 -60.39
CA GLU A 23 -14.69 -28.87 -60.22
C GLU A 23 -13.76 -28.72 -61.42
N ILE A 24 -14.29 -28.60 -62.64
CA ILE A 24 -13.48 -28.44 -63.86
C ILE A 24 -13.02 -26.99 -64.06
N VAL A 25 -13.82 -25.99 -63.66
CA VAL A 25 -13.41 -24.57 -63.72
C VAL A 25 -12.37 -24.22 -62.64
N LEU A 26 -12.39 -24.92 -61.49
CA LEU A 26 -11.42 -24.71 -60.41
C LEU A 26 -10.04 -25.35 -60.66
N ARG A 27 -9.87 -26.21 -61.69
CA ARG A 27 -8.60 -26.93 -61.95
C ARG A 27 -7.63 -26.26 -62.93
N ASN A 28 -8.00 -25.14 -63.57
CA ASN A 28 -7.15 -24.47 -64.58
C ASN A 28 -6.78 -23.01 -64.24
N ARG A 29 -6.88 -22.63 -62.97
CA ARG A 29 -6.17 -21.47 -62.42
C ARG A 29 -5.50 -21.95 -61.12
N GLU A 30 -4.18 -21.83 -61.02
CA GLU A 30 -3.51 -21.91 -59.72
C GLU A 30 -3.98 -20.71 -58.89
N TRP A 31 -5.10 -20.85 -58.19
CA TRP A 31 -5.48 -19.91 -57.13
C TRP A 31 -4.53 -20.17 -55.96
N ARG A 32 -3.38 -19.50 -55.95
CA ARG A 32 -2.49 -19.49 -54.79
C ARG A 32 -3.15 -18.66 -53.70
N VAL A 33 -3.81 -19.34 -52.78
CA VAL A 33 -4.39 -18.75 -51.58
C VAL A 33 -3.24 -18.53 -50.58
N GLU A 34 -2.76 -17.30 -50.47
CA GLU A 34 -1.71 -16.95 -49.51
C GLU A 34 -2.35 -16.72 -48.13
N ARG A 35 -1.84 -17.43 -47.11
CA ARG A 35 -2.28 -17.26 -45.72
C ARG A 35 -1.19 -16.61 -44.91
N LYS A 36 -1.58 -15.65 -44.08
CA LYS A 36 -0.66 -14.91 -43.20
C LYS A 36 -1.34 -14.66 -41.85
N LEU A 37 -0.54 -14.71 -40.79
CA LEU A 37 -0.95 -14.23 -39.46
C LEU A 37 -0.80 -12.71 -39.43
N ALA A 38 -1.89 -11.99 -39.15
CA ALA A 38 -1.89 -10.54 -39.12
C ALA A 38 -2.73 -9.99 -37.96
N ALA A 39 -2.41 -8.78 -37.52
CA ALA A 39 -3.26 -8.02 -36.61
C ALA A 39 -4.29 -7.24 -37.44
N ILE A 40 -5.57 -7.51 -37.19
CA ILE A 40 -6.69 -6.97 -37.95
C ILE A 40 -7.45 -6.03 -37.05
N LEU A 41 -7.67 -4.80 -37.52
CA LEU A 41 -8.41 -3.77 -36.83
C LEU A 41 -9.66 -3.43 -37.64
N ALA A 42 -10.83 -3.62 -37.04
CA ALA A 42 -12.10 -3.13 -37.56
C ALA A 42 -12.54 -1.91 -36.77
N ALA A 43 -12.94 -0.84 -37.45
CA ALA A 43 -13.46 0.37 -36.83
C ALA A 43 -14.77 0.79 -37.50
N ASP A 44 -15.76 1.22 -36.73
CA ASP A 44 -17.07 1.66 -37.24
C ASP A 44 -17.61 2.89 -36.51
N VAL A 45 -18.40 3.73 -37.19
CA VAL A 45 -18.92 4.97 -36.62
C VAL A 45 -20.25 4.72 -35.92
N VAL A 46 -20.32 5.06 -34.63
CA VAL A 46 -21.53 4.91 -33.83
C VAL A 46 -22.64 5.83 -34.35
N GLY A 47 -23.75 5.23 -34.74
CA GLY A 47 -24.96 5.97 -35.14
C GLY A 47 -24.84 6.71 -36.47
N TYR A 48 -23.97 6.27 -37.37
CA TYR A 48 -23.73 6.89 -38.67
C TYR A 48 -25.00 7.17 -39.47
N SER A 49 -25.96 6.23 -39.53
CA SER A 49 -27.24 6.42 -40.23
C SER A 49 -28.05 7.61 -39.70
N ARG A 50 -27.93 7.94 -38.41
CA ARG A 50 -28.58 9.13 -37.82
C ARG A 50 -27.86 10.41 -38.27
N LEU A 51 -26.53 10.45 -38.18
CA LEU A 51 -25.73 11.60 -38.61
C LEU A 51 -25.95 11.95 -40.09
N MET A 52 -26.05 10.92 -40.94
CA MET A 52 -26.39 11.07 -42.37
C MET A 52 -27.81 11.57 -42.60
N GLY A 53 -28.77 11.21 -41.75
CA GLY A 53 -30.14 11.70 -41.81
C GLY A 53 -30.31 13.16 -41.37
N ASP A 54 -29.46 13.63 -40.46
CA ASP A 54 -29.50 14.99 -39.93
C ASP A 54 -28.80 16.00 -40.86
N ASP A 55 -27.62 15.66 -41.40
CA ASP A 55 -26.89 16.49 -42.38
C ASP A 55 -25.89 15.63 -43.19
N GLU A 56 -26.36 15.14 -44.36
CA GLU A 56 -25.62 14.23 -45.24
C GLU A 56 -24.28 14.81 -45.72
N VAL A 57 -24.29 16.09 -46.15
CA VAL A 57 -23.13 16.72 -46.78
C VAL A 57 -22.06 17.02 -45.74
N SER A 58 -22.43 17.60 -44.60
CA SER A 58 -21.47 17.94 -43.54
C SER A 58 -20.85 16.68 -42.92
N THR A 59 -21.63 15.62 -42.70
CA THR A 59 -21.15 14.35 -42.15
C THR A 59 -20.15 13.68 -43.08
N LEU A 60 -20.43 13.66 -44.39
CA LEU A 60 -19.51 13.06 -45.37
C LEU A 60 -18.19 13.85 -45.48
N ILE A 61 -18.23 15.19 -45.41
CA ILE A 61 -17.02 16.03 -45.41
C ILE A 61 -16.20 15.80 -44.13
N ALA A 62 -16.86 15.76 -42.97
CA ALA A 62 -16.20 15.52 -41.69
C ALA A 62 -15.51 14.14 -41.65
N LEU A 63 -16.18 13.10 -42.15
CA LEU A 63 -15.60 11.75 -42.23
C LEU A 63 -14.40 11.68 -43.20
N LYS A 64 -14.46 12.38 -44.34
CA LYS A 64 -13.33 12.47 -45.28
C LYS A 64 -12.13 13.22 -44.69
N SER A 65 -12.35 14.36 -44.05
CA SER A 65 -11.30 15.13 -43.35
C SER A 65 -10.65 14.28 -42.27
N LEU A 66 -11.44 13.54 -41.49
CA LEU A 66 -10.94 12.64 -40.46
C LEU A 66 -10.04 11.53 -41.03
N ARG A 67 -10.43 10.93 -42.16
CA ARG A 67 -9.62 9.91 -42.83
C ARG A 67 -8.28 10.46 -43.32
N GLU A 68 -8.28 11.65 -43.92
CA GLU A 68 -7.06 12.27 -44.45
C GLU A 68 -6.15 12.86 -43.37
N GLU A 69 -6.71 13.52 -42.35
CA GLU A 69 -5.95 14.29 -41.36
C GLU A 69 -5.55 13.47 -40.13
N LEU A 70 -6.29 12.40 -39.80
CA LEU A 70 -6.04 11.60 -38.60
C LEU A 70 -5.64 10.16 -38.92
N PHE A 71 -6.45 9.44 -39.69
CA PHE A 71 -6.20 8.01 -39.94
C PHE A 71 -4.96 7.81 -40.79
N LYS A 72 -4.85 8.44 -41.97
CA LYS A 72 -3.68 8.26 -42.85
C LYS A 72 -2.32 8.56 -42.18
N PRO A 73 -2.12 9.70 -41.48
CA PRO A 73 -0.84 9.97 -40.83
C PRO A 73 -0.50 8.94 -39.75
N LYS A 74 -1.50 8.48 -38.98
CA LYS A 74 -1.30 7.46 -37.95
C LYS A 74 -1.09 6.07 -38.55
N GLU A 75 -1.74 5.75 -39.67
CA GLU A 75 -1.51 4.51 -40.42
C GLU A 75 -0.06 4.42 -40.88
N GLU A 76 0.48 5.49 -41.46
CA GLU A 76 1.89 5.55 -41.85
C GLU A 76 2.83 5.44 -40.64
N GLN A 77 2.54 6.17 -39.56
CA GLN A 77 3.32 6.14 -38.31
C GLN A 77 3.42 4.72 -37.73
N TYR A 78 2.31 3.99 -37.70
CA TYR A 78 2.23 2.65 -37.10
C TYR A 78 2.28 1.52 -38.13
N ARG A 79 2.71 1.82 -39.37
CA ARG A 79 2.88 0.84 -40.45
C ARG A 79 1.62 -0.01 -40.71
N GLY A 80 0.46 0.61 -40.54
CA GLY A 80 -0.83 0.05 -40.88
C GLY A 80 -1.11 0.16 -42.38
N ARG A 81 -1.96 -0.73 -42.88
CA ARG A 81 -2.47 -0.71 -44.25
C ARG A 81 -3.99 -0.76 -44.21
N THR A 82 -4.66 0.28 -44.72
CA THR A 82 -6.10 0.19 -45.02
C THR A 82 -6.34 -0.87 -46.08
N VAL A 83 -7.14 -1.88 -45.74
CA VAL A 83 -7.58 -2.94 -46.65
C VAL A 83 -8.86 -2.52 -47.35
N LYS A 84 -9.83 -2.00 -46.59
CA LYS A 84 -11.16 -1.72 -47.12
C LYS A 84 -11.89 -0.62 -46.36
N LEU A 85 -12.60 0.21 -47.13
CA LEU A 85 -13.55 1.20 -46.62
C LEU A 85 -14.97 0.72 -46.94
N MET A 86 -15.81 0.61 -45.91
CA MET A 86 -17.17 0.09 -45.99
C MET A 86 -18.17 1.18 -45.59
N GLY A 87 -18.18 2.30 -46.32
CA GLY A 87 -18.99 3.46 -45.95
C GLY A 87 -18.36 4.19 -44.77
N ASP A 88 -18.89 3.97 -43.57
CA ASP A 88 -18.41 4.42 -42.25
C ASP A 88 -17.40 3.45 -41.61
N GLY A 89 -17.53 2.16 -41.90
CA GLY A 89 -16.60 1.13 -41.45
C GLY A 89 -15.24 1.21 -42.14
N THR A 90 -14.17 0.88 -41.41
CA THR A 90 -12.79 0.82 -41.90
C THR A 90 -12.14 -0.48 -41.41
N LEU A 91 -11.48 -1.20 -42.32
CA LEU A 91 -10.72 -2.41 -42.01
C LEU A 91 -9.23 -2.17 -42.32
N LEU A 92 -8.38 -2.38 -41.32
CA LEU A 92 -6.93 -2.21 -41.43
C LEU A 92 -6.17 -3.49 -41.06
N GLU A 93 -5.03 -3.68 -41.69
CA GLU A 93 -4.05 -4.73 -41.40
C GLU A 93 -2.78 -4.10 -40.81
N PHE A 94 -2.23 -4.73 -39.77
CA PHE A 94 -0.93 -4.39 -39.19
C PHE A 94 -0.05 -5.63 -39.11
N GLY A 95 1.26 -5.43 -39.34
CA GLY A 95 2.27 -6.47 -39.13
C GLY A 95 2.56 -6.77 -37.66
N SER A 96 2.10 -5.93 -36.74
CA SER A 96 2.34 -6.01 -35.30
C SER A 96 1.05 -5.69 -34.54
N VAL A 97 0.73 -6.51 -33.53
CA VAL A 97 -0.41 -6.26 -32.64
C VAL A 97 -0.17 -5.02 -31.78
N VAL A 98 1.07 -4.78 -31.35
CA VAL A 98 1.45 -3.60 -30.55
C VAL A 98 1.16 -2.34 -31.35
N ASP A 99 1.52 -2.32 -32.63
CA ASP A 99 1.29 -1.18 -33.51
C ASP A 99 -0.22 -0.94 -33.74
N ALA A 100 -0.99 -2.02 -33.94
CA ALA A 100 -2.45 -1.94 -34.08
C ALA A 100 -3.13 -1.37 -32.82
N VAL A 101 -2.71 -1.83 -31.63
CA VAL A 101 -3.27 -1.37 -30.36
C VAL A 101 -2.86 0.08 -30.08
N GLN A 102 -1.61 0.45 -30.32
CA GLN A 102 -1.16 1.83 -30.14
C GLN A 102 -1.85 2.78 -31.12
N PHE A 103 -1.97 2.38 -32.40
CA PHE A 103 -2.74 3.12 -33.39
C PHE A 103 -4.18 3.38 -32.91
N ALA A 104 -4.85 2.35 -32.40
CA ALA A 104 -6.23 2.47 -31.93
C ALA A 104 -6.36 3.41 -30.72
N ILE A 105 -5.43 3.32 -29.76
CA ILE A 105 -5.38 4.21 -28.58
C ILE A 105 -5.24 5.66 -29.03
N ASP A 106 -4.25 5.90 -29.87
CA ASP A 106 -3.91 7.21 -30.40
C ASP A 106 -5.06 7.84 -31.22
N VAL A 107 -5.74 7.04 -32.04
CA VAL A 107 -6.91 7.47 -32.81
C VAL A 107 -8.04 7.85 -31.87
N GLN A 108 -8.37 7.00 -30.87
CA GLN A 108 -9.46 7.29 -29.95
C GLN A 108 -9.19 8.52 -29.07
N LEU A 109 -7.95 8.74 -28.63
CA LEU A 109 -7.56 9.94 -27.88
C LEU A 109 -7.66 11.21 -28.73
N ALA A 110 -7.14 11.18 -29.96
CA ALA A 110 -7.24 12.32 -30.88
C ALA A 110 -8.69 12.62 -31.28
N MET A 111 -9.52 11.57 -31.45
CA MET A 111 -10.95 11.72 -31.70
C MET A 111 -11.68 12.38 -30.54
N ARG A 112 -11.33 12.04 -29.30
CA ARG A 112 -11.88 12.70 -28.11
C ARG A 112 -11.52 14.18 -28.05
N GLU A 113 -10.26 14.53 -28.28
CA GLU A 113 -9.84 15.94 -28.30
C GLU A 113 -10.59 16.72 -29.38
N ARG A 114 -10.72 16.16 -30.59
CA ARG A 114 -11.46 16.78 -31.69
C ARG A 114 -12.94 16.95 -31.36
N ASN A 115 -13.59 15.90 -30.86
CA ASN A 115 -15.02 15.92 -30.53
C ASN A 115 -15.36 16.88 -29.39
N SER A 116 -14.42 17.19 -28.48
CA SER A 116 -14.63 18.21 -27.43
C SER A 116 -14.94 19.61 -27.98
N ARG A 117 -14.58 19.88 -29.24
CA ARG A 117 -14.82 21.16 -29.93
C ARG A 117 -16.05 21.13 -30.86
N VAL A 118 -16.80 20.02 -30.87
CA VAL A 118 -17.93 19.78 -31.76
C VAL A 118 -19.19 19.50 -30.93
N PRO A 119 -20.35 20.08 -31.26
CA PRO A 119 -21.61 19.80 -30.56
C PRO A 119 -21.93 18.29 -30.54
N PRO A 120 -22.46 17.73 -29.43
CA PRO A 120 -22.68 16.28 -29.26
C PRO A 120 -23.44 15.62 -30.41
N GLU A 121 -24.44 16.29 -30.96
CA GLU A 121 -25.26 15.81 -32.05
C GLU A 121 -24.50 15.60 -33.38
N LYS A 122 -23.33 16.25 -33.54
CA LYS A 122 -22.45 16.18 -34.72
C LYS A 122 -21.12 15.45 -34.47
N GLN A 123 -20.91 14.89 -33.29
CA GLN A 123 -19.67 14.17 -32.97
C GLN A 123 -19.60 12.84 -33.73
N ILE A 124 -18.43 12.55 -34.30
CA ILE A 124 -18.14 11.25 -34.94
C ILE A 124 -17.42 10.40 -33.91
N ILE A 125 -18.01 9.28 -33.49
CA ILE A 125 -17.44 8.41 -32.45
C ILE A 125 -17.18 7.04 -33.07
N TYR A 126 -15.95 6.53 -32.94
CA TYR A 126 -15.61 5.19 -33.42
C TYR A 126 -15.72 4.13 -32.33
N ARG A 127 -16.09 2.92 -32.72
CA ARG A 127 -15.78 1.68 -32.01
C ARG A 127 -14.63 0.99 -32.73
N ILE A 128 -13.73 0.34 -31.98
CA ILE A 128 -12.59 -0.36 -32.56
C ILE A 128 -12.48 -1.77 -31.98
N GLY A 129 -12.28 -2.75 -32.85
CA GLY A 129 -12.04 -4.15 -32.51
C GLY A 129 -10.73 -4.65 -33.11
N ILE A 130 -9.87 -5.29 -32.30
CA ILE A 130 -8.56 -5.80 -32.75
C ILE A 130 -8.43 -7.30 -32.48
N ASN A 131 -8.09 -8.04 -33.51
CA ASN A 131 -7.81 -9.47 -33.41
C ASN A 131 -6.47 -9.84 -34.06
N LEU A 132 -5.72 -10.74 -33.43
CA LEU A 132 -4.61 -11.45 -34.06
C LEU A 132 -5.12 -12.79 -34.59
N GLY A 133 -5.04 -13.03 -35.89
CA GLY A 133 -5.51 -14.28 -36.48
C GLY A 133 -5.05 -14.51 -37.92
N ASP A 134 -5.24 -15.72 -38.39
CA ASP A 134 -4.92 -16.10 -39.77
C ASP A 134 -5.93 -15.47 -40.75
N VAL A 135 -5.40 -14.85 -41.80
CA VAL A 135 -6.18 -14.31 -42.91
C VAL A 135 -5.71 -14.89 -44.24
N ILE A 136 -6.63 -14.94 -45.18
CA ILE A 136 -6.41 -15.25 -46.58
C ILE A 136 -6.28 -13.91 -47.32
N ILE A 137 -5.18 -13.74 -48.04
CA ILE A 137 -4.94 -12.56 -48.88
C ILE A 137 -5.39 -12.88 -50.30
N GLU A 138 -6.25 -12.05 -50.86
CA GLU A 138 -6.63 -12.07 -52.28
C GLU A 138 -6.50 -10.65 -52.84
N ASP A 139 -5.51 -10.45 -53.71
CA ASP A 139 -5.09 -9.14 -54.23
C ASP A 139 -4.75 -8.12 -53.12
N GLU A 140 -5.59 -7.12 -52.92
CA GLU A 140 -5.45 -6.10 -51.87
C GLU A 140 -6.45 -6.27 -50.71
N ASP A 141 -7.29 -7.32 -50.72
CA ASP A 141 -8.31 -7.59 -49.71
C ASP A 141 -7.90 -8.76 -48.77
N ILE A 142 -8.50 -8.81 -47.58
CA ILE A 142 -8.27 -9.87 -46.58
C ILE A 142 -9.58 -10.57 -46.20
N TYR A 143 -9.55 -11.89 -46.15
CA TYR A 143 -10.71 -12.72 -45.84
C TYR A 143 -10.39 -13.76 -44.77
N GLY A 144 -11.41 -14.18 -44.02
CA GLY A 144 -11.31 -15.31 -43.09
C GLY A 144 -11.86 -15.01 -41.70
N ASP A 145 -11.79 -16.01 -40.84
CA ASP A 145 -12.33 -15.94 -39.48
C ASP A 145 -11.69 -14.82 -38.66
N GLY A 146 -10.41 -14.50 -38.89
CA GLY A 146 -9.73 -13.40 -38.20
C GLY A 146 -10.42 -12.04 -38.39
N VAL A 147 -10.92 -11.76 -39.60
CA VAL A 147 -11.63 -10.52 -39.94
C VAL A 147 -12.99 -10.48 -39.25
N ASN A 148 -13.72 -11.60 -39.30
CA ASN A 148 -15.01 -11.73 -38.64
C ASN A 148 -14.89 -11.52 -37.12
N VAL A 149 -13.84 -12.03 -36.49
CA VAL A 149 -13.57 -11.82 -35.06
C VAL A 149 -13.31 -10.34 -34.77
N ALA A 150 -12.49 -9.65 -35.57
CA ALA A 150 -12.21 -8.22 -35.37
C ALA A 150 -13.49 -7.36 -35.45
N SER A 151 -14.34 -7.57 -36.46
CA SER A 151 -15.63 -6.87 -36.57
C SER A 151 -16.60 -7.19 -35.42
N ARG A 152 -16.53 -8.38 -34.83
CA ARG A 152 -17.34 -8.72 -33.65
C ARG A 152 -16.83 -8.06 -32.39
N LEU A 153 -15.52 -7.93 -32.22
CA LEU A 153 -14.93 -7.20 -31.12
C LEU A 153 -15.25 -5.71 -31.22
N GLU A 154 -15.23 -5.13 -32.42
CA GLU A 154 -15.63 -3.75 -32.68
C GLU A 154 -17.07 -3.52 -32.20
N ALA A 155 -18.01 -4.37 -32.61
CA ALA A 155 -19.41 -4.25 -32.19
C ALA A 155 -19.63 -4.39 -30.66
N LEU A 156 -18.69 -5.04 -29.95
CA LEU A 156 -18.69 -5.19 -28.49
C LEU A 156 -18.02 -4.02 -27.76
N ALA A 157 -17.24 -3.19 -28.46
CA ALA A 157 -16.63 -2.01 -27.85
C ALA A 157 -17.70 -0.97 -27.51
N GLU A 158 -17.55 -0.33 -26.36
CA GLU A 158 -18.34 0.86 -26.03
C GLU A 158 -18.03 1.99 -27.04
N PRO A 159 -18.95 2.95 -27.27
CA PRO A 159 -18.67 4.12 -28.10
C PRO A 159 -17.38 4.85 -27.65
N GLY A 160 -16.42 5.00 -28.57
CA GLY A 160 -15.11 5.58 -28.25
C GLY A 160 -14.15 4.63 -27.54
N GLY A 161 -14.47 3.33 -27.51
CA GLY A 161 -13.71 2.25 -26.88
C GLY A 161 -12.97 1.36 -27.87
N ILE A 162 -12.12 0.50 -27.32
CA ILE A 162 -11.34 -0.51 -28.06
C ILE A 162 -11.54 -1.86 -27.38
N CYS A 163 -11.85 -2.89 -28.15
CA CYS A 163 -11.97 -4.27 -27.67
C CYS A 163 -10.97 -5.17 -28.40
N ILE A 164 -10.25 -6.02 -27.67
CA ILE A 164 -9.20 -6.89 -28.21
C ILE A 164 -9.44 -8.36 -27.86
N SER A 165 -9.01 -9.27 -28.74
CA SER A 165 -9.06 -10.71 -28.46
C SER A 165 -7.98 -11.14 -27.47
N ARG A 166 -8.17 -12.30 -26.83
CA ARG A 166 -7.12 -12.95 -26.01
C ARG A 166 -5.77 -13.04 -26.74
N ALA A 167 -5.78 -13.43 -28.03
CA ALA A 167 -4.55 -13.57 -28.81
C ALA A 167 -3.80 -12.24 -28.98
N ALA A 168 -4.54 -11.14 -29.13
CA ALA A 168 -3.95 -9.81 -29.15
C ALA A 168 -3.44 -9.41 -27.75
N ARG A 169 -4.25 -9.61 -26.70
CA ARG A 169 -3.91 -9.32 -25.30
C ARG A 169 -2.62 -10.00 -24.85
N ASP A 170 -2.44 -11.28 -25.18
CA ASP A 170 -1.26 -12.03 -24.76
C ASP A 170 0.05 -11.52 -25.43
N GLN A 171 -0.04 -10.84 -26.59
CA GLN A 171 1.12 -10.23 -27.25
C GLN A 171 1.46 -8.83 -26.70
N VAL A 172 0.51 -8.12 -26.09
CA VAL A 172 0.69 -6.75 -25.60
C VAL A 172 0.91 -6.65 -24.09
N ARG A 173 0.45 -7.63 -23.30
CA ARG A 173 0.49 -7.62 -21.82
C ARG A 173 1.86 -7.26 -21.25
N ASP A 174 2.93 -7.82 -21.81
CA ASP A 174 4.30 -7.67 -21.27
C ASP A 174 5.12 -6.62 -22.06
N ARG A 175 4.49 -5.94 -23.03
CA ARG A 175 5.16 -5.03 -23.98
C ARG A 175 4.57 -3.62 -23.99
N MET A 176 3.43 -3.41 -23.37
CA MET A 176 2.74 -2.12 -23.31
C MET A 176 2.22 -1.88 -21.88
N GLU A 177 2.36 -0.65 -21.38
CA GLU A 177 1.73 -0.21 -20.13
C GLU A 177 0.26 0.17 -20.39
N ILE A 178 -0.59 -0.84 -20.60
CA ILE A 178 -2.03 -0.65 -20.83
C ILE A 178 -2.86 -1.43 -19.82
N THR A 179 -3.93 -0.81 -19.32
CA THR A 179 -4.91 -1.48 -18.45
C THR A 179 -5.98 -2.16 -19.32
N LEU A 180 -6.21 -3.44 -19.07
CA LEU A 180 -7.18 -4.26 -19.79
C LEU A 180 -8.24 -4.79 -18.84
N GLU A 181 -9.51 -4.59 -19.16
CA GLU A 181 -10.64 -5.17 -18.45
C GLU A 181 -11.06 -6.47 -19.14
N ASP A 182 -11.21 -7.57 -18.39
CA ASP A 182 -11.65 -8.86 -18.93
C ASP A 182 -13.17 -8.92 -19.03
N LEU A 183 -13.68 -8.96 -20.27
CA LEU A 183 -15.12 -9.01 -20.56
C LEU A 183 -15.66 -10.45 -20.58
N GLY A 184 -14.82 -11.45 -20.28
CA GLY A 184 -15.20 -12.86 -20.27
C GLY A 184 -15.31 -13.49 -21.66
N GLU A 185 -15.86 -14.71 -21.71
CA GLU A 185 -16.06 -15.45 -22.96
C GLU A 185 -17.41 -15.14 -23.59
N ILE A 186 -17.38 -14.62 -24.81
CA ILE A 186 -18.57 -14.21 -25.55
C ILE A 186 -18.78 -15.15 -26.74
N THR A 187 -19.96 -15.76 -26.79
CA THR A 187 -20.37 -16.57 -27.94
C THR A 187 -21.10 -15.66 -28.93
N VAL A 188 -20.58 -15.56 -30.15
CA VAL A 188 -21.16 -14.72 -31.20
C VAL A 188 -21.73 -15.56 -32.34
N LYS A 189 -22.72 -15.03 -33.06
CA LYS A 189 -23.31 -15.70 -34.22
C LYS A 189 -22.22 -15.97 -35.27
N ASN A 190 -22.18 -17.20 -35.79
CA ASN A 190 -21.28 -17.68 -36.85
C ASN A 190 -19.80 -17.86 -36.46
N ILE A 191 -19.48 -18.01 -35.17
CA ILE A 191 -18.15 -18.43 -34.71
C ILE A 191 -18.31 -19.66 -33.80
N VAL A 192 -17.61 -20.75 -34.12
CA VAL A 192 -17.80 -22.07 -33.50
C VAL A 192 -17.32 -22.13 -32.04
N ARG A 193 -16.39 -21.24 -31.64
CA ARG A 193 -15.80 -21.20 -30.29
C ARG A 193 -16.04 -19.85 -29.63
N PRO A 194 -16.33 -19.79 -28.31
CA PRO A 194 -16.40 -18.54 -27.57
C PRO A 194 -15.07 -17.78 -27.66
N ILE A 195 -15.15 -16.46 -27.83
CA ILE A 195 -13.97 -15.58 -27.87
C ILE A 195 -13.89 -14.87 -26.53
N ARG A 196 -12.74 -14.93 -25.87
CA ARG A 196 -12.49 -14.12 -24.68
C ARG A 196 -12.03 -12.73 -25.10
N CYS A 197 -12.75 -11.72 -24.62
CA CYS A 197 -12.62 -10.34 -25.05
C CYS A 197 -12.08 -9.47 -23.91
N PHE A 198 -11.31 -8.44 -24.25
CA PHE A 198 -10.77 -7.49 -23.28
C PHE A 198 -11.01 -6.07 -23.77
N ALA A 199 -11.52 -5.18 -22.91
CA ALA A 199 -11.59 -3.75 -23.23
C ALA A 199 -10.27 -3.07 -22.89
N VAL A 200 -9.78 -2.20 -23.78
CA VAL A 200 -8.62 -1.33 -23.49
C VAL A 200 -9.14 -0.10 -22.76
N PHE A 201 -8.63 0.12 -21.56
CA PHE A 201 -8.97 1.32 -20.79
C PHE A 201 -8.27 2.53 -21.41
N LEU A 202 -9.07 3.46 -21.93
CA LEU A 202 -8.60 4.72 -22.51
C LEU A 202 -8.90 5.86 -21.55
N PRO A 203 -7.91 6.64 -21.10
CA PRO A 203 -8.14 7.78 -20.20
C PRO A 203 -9.10 8.79 -20.87
N THR A 204 -10.28 9.01 -20.28
CA THR A 204 -11.30 9.98 -20.75
C THR A 204 -11.23 11.28 -19.95
N ALA A 205 -11.42 12.42 -20.63
CA ALA A 205 -11.59 13.73 -19.99
C ALA A 205 -12.96 13.88 -19.26
N GLU A 206 -13.96 13.05 -19.60
CA GLU A 206 -15.30 13.08 -18.96
C GLU A 206 -15.46 12.05 -17.83
N ASN A 207 -14.53 11.11 -17.66
CA ASN A 207 -14.32 10.46 -16.34
C ASN A 207 -13.62 11.39 -15.35
N ASN A 208 -13.40 12.67 -15.73
CA ASN A 208 -12.90 13.72 -14.85
C ASN A 208 -14.03 14.64 -14.34
N SER A 209 -15.30 14.33 -14.61
CA SER A 209 -16.44 15.16 -14.19
C SER A 209 -17.64 14.41 -13.57
N MET A 210 -17.56 13.09 -13.38
CA MET A 210 -18.42 12.34 -12.45
C MET A 210 -17.78 11.11 -11.77
N ALA A 211 -16.54 10.77 -12.09
CA ALA A 211 -15.64 10.39 -11.01
C ALA A 211 -15.05 11.71 -10.51
N SER A 212 -15.06 11.91 -9.19
CA SER A 212 -14.03 12.74 -8.58
C SER A 212 -12.73 12.47 -9.32
N ASP A 213 -12.06 13.51 -9.81
CA ASP A 213 -10.61 13.54 -10.03
C ASP A 213 -10.00 12.35 -9.26
N PRO A 214 -9.37 11.33 -9.86
CA PRO A 214 -8.48 10.53 -9.07
C PRO A 214 -7.31 11.48 -8.77
N GLN A 215 -7.54 12.47 -7.89
CA GLN A 215 -6.79 12.57 -6.65
C GLN A 215 -6.37 11.14 -6.38
N PRO A 216 -5.09 10.79 -6.55
CA PRO A 216 -4.67 9.42 -6.39
C PRO A 216 -5.28 8.99 -5.07
N HIS A 217 -6.20 8.01 -5.13
CA HIS A 217 -7.00 7.67 -3.96
C HIS A 217 -5.99 7.50 -2.86
N LEU A 218 -6.06 8.38 -1.84
CA LEU A 218 -5.08 8.35 -0.77
C LEU A 218 -5.02 6.88 -0.35
N PRO A 219 -3.83 6.26 -0.37
CA PRO A 219 -3.73 4.86 -0.01
C PRO A 219 -4.50 4.64 1.29
N ALA A 220 -5.06 3.45 1.48
CA ALA A 220 -5.78 3.15 2.71
C ALA A 220 -4.91 3.46 3.95
N LYS A 221 -3.59 3.34 3.79
CA LYS A 221 -2.54 3.77 4.72
C LYS A 221 -2.12 5.24 4.48
N PRO A 222 -1.74 5.99 5.52
CA PRO A 222 -1.24 7.35 5.40
C PRO A 222 -0.09 7.47 4.39
N SER A 223 -0.18 8.46 3.50
CA SER A 223 0.81 8.72 2.47
C SER A 223 1.56 10.03 2.71
N ILE A 224 2.87 10.02 2.49
CA ILE A 224 3.75 11.17 2.73
C ILE A 224 4.67 11.45 1.55
N ALA A 225 4.79 12.73 1.18
CA ALA A 225 5.83 13.25 0.30
C ALA A 225 6.84 14.07 1.10
N VAL A 226 8.12 13.91 0.80
CA VAL A 226 9.19 14.77 1.33
C VAL A 226 9.67 15.67 0.20
N LEU A 227 9.46 16.97 0.35
CA LEU A 227 9.92 17.95 -0.62
C LEU A 227 11.42 18.25 -0.45
N PRO A 228 12.10 18.68 -1.53
CA PRO A 228 13.48 19.14 -1.43
C PRO A 228 13.60 20.26 -0.39
N PHE A 229 14.53 20.11 0.55
CA PHE A 229 14.75 21.15 1.56
C PHE A 229 15.33 22.41 0.88
N GLN A 230 14.80 23.58 1.24
CA GLN A 230 15.27 24.83 0.67
C GLN A 230 16.63 25.23 1.24
N ASN A 231 17.61 25.44 0.37
CA ASN A 231 18.89 26.03 0.76
C ASN A 231 18.75 27.55 0.91
N MET A 232 18.78 28.05 2.15
CA MET A 232 18.73 29.48 2.47
C MET A 232 20.12 30.10 2.71
N SER A 233 21.20 29.39 2.37
CA SER A 233 22.58 29.80 2.65
C SER A 233 23.23 30.59 1.51
N GLY A 234 22.61 30.59 0.32
CA GLY A 234 23.11 31.31 -0.87
C GLY A 234 24.32 30.68 -1.56
N ASP A 235 24.83 29.56 -1.03
CA ASP A 235 25.98 28.81 -1.54
C ASP A 235 25.50 27.52 -2.21
N ALA A 236 25.73 27.40 -3.52
CA ALA A 236 25.31 26.26 -4.33
C ALA A 236 26.04 24.95 -3.97
N GLU A 237 27.22 25.00 -3.34
CA GLU A 237 27.90 23.79 -2.86
C GLU A 237 27.14 23.12 -1.71
N GLN A 238 26.23 23.85 -1.04
CA GLN A 238 25.44 23.36 0.09
C GLN A 238 24.07 22.81 -0.33
N GLU A 239 23.76 22.89 -1.62
CA GLU A 239 22.56 22.30 -2.21
C GLU A 239 22.53 20.78 -2.02
N PHE A 240 23.70 20.13 -2.11
CA PHE A 240 23.85 18.68 -1.92
C PHE A 240 23.47 18.23 -0.52
N PHE A 241 23.73 19.06 0.51
CA PHE A 241 23.35 18.73 1.88
C PHE A 241 21.83 18.78 2.07
N ALA A 242 21.17 19.82 1.55
CA ALA A 242 19.71 19.93 1.63
C ALA A 242 18.99 18.82 0.83
N ASP A 243 19.51 18.49 -0.36
CA ASP A 243 19.00 17.38 -1.17
C ASP A 243 19.25 16.01 -0.51
N GLY A 244 20.45 15.81 0.07
CA GLY A 244 20.83 14.59 0.77
C GLY A 244 19.94 14.32 1.97
N MET A 245 19.64 15.36 2.76
CA MET A 245 18.68 15.26 3.86
C MET A 245 17.30 14.79 3.39
N ALA A 246 16.75 15.38 2.33
CA ALA A 246 15.45 14.96 1.81
C ALA A 246 15.48 13.48 1.37
N GLU A 247 16.57 13.04 0.72
CA GLU A 247 16.74 11.64 0.30
C GLU A 247 16.83 10.65 1.45
N ASP A 248 17.62 10.98 2.47
CA ASP A 248 17.81 10.09 3.63
C ASP A 248 16.54 10.00 4.46
N ILE A 249 15.77 11.09 4.56
CA ILE A 249 14.45 11.09 5.18
C ILE A 249 13.47 10.21 4.39
N ILE A 250 13.40 10.32 3.05
CA ILE A 250 12.56 9.45 2.21
C ILE A 250 12.92 7.98 2.44
N THR A 251 14.21 7.67 2.40
CA THR A 251 14.74 6.32 2.58
C THR A 251 14.38 5.76 3.96
N SER A 252 14.50 6.58 5.00
CA SER A 252 14.23 6.18 6.38
C SER A 252 12.73 6.03 6.65
N LEU A 253 11.88 6.95 6.17
CA LEU A 253 10.42 6.83 6.26
C LEU A 253 9.90 5.62 5.49
N SER A 254 10.55 5.23 4.39
CA SER A 254 10.15 4.04 3.60
C SER A 254 10.28 2.73 4.37
N ARG A 255 11.02 2.72 5.49
CA ARG A 255 11.14 1.58 6.41
C ARG A 255 9.90 1.42 7.30
N TYR A 256 9.06 2.44 7.41
CA TYR A 256 7.78 2.34 8.11
C TYR A 256 6.72 1.77 7.15
N ARG A 257 6.45 0.47 7.25
CA ARG A 257 5.45 -0.23 6.40
C ARG A 257 4.00 0.26 6.56
N SER A 258 3.75 1.06 7.61
CA SER A 258 2.49 1.77 7.84
C SER A 258 2.35 3.03 6.98
N LEU A 259 3.44 3.56 6.41
CA LEU A 259 3.45 4.75 5.56
C LEU A 259 3.59 4.37 4.08
N PHE A 260 2.88 5.09 3.21
CA PHE A 260 3.13 5.10 1.78
C PHE A 260 3.99 6.32 1.43
N VAL A 261 5.28 6.10 1.19
CA VAL A 261 6.24 7.18 0.92
C VAL A 261 6.39 7.40 -0.58
N ILE A 262 6.24 8.65 -1.03
CA ILE A 262 6.45 9.01 -2.43
C ILE A 262 7.94 8.97 -2.76
N ALA A 263 8.26 8.34 -3.88
CA ALA A 263 9.62 8.27 -4.38
C ALA A 263 10.18 9.67 -4.67
N ARG A 264 11.46 9.84 -4.36
CA ARG A 264 12.23 11.08 -4.58
C ARG A 264 12.00 11.75 -5.93
N ASN A 265 12.01 10.98 -7.02
CA ASN A 265 11.92 11.54 -8.37
C ASN A 265 10.62 12.34 -8.58
N SER A 266 9.53 11.96 -7.91
CA SER A 266 8.25 12.66 -8.01
C SER A 266 8.25 13.97 -7.21
N THR A 267 8.93 14.03 -6.06
CA THR A 267 8.97 15.24 -5.22
C THR A 267 10.02 16.24 -5.67
N PHE A 268 11.13 15.78 -6.26
CA PHE A 268 12.21 16.65 -6.74
C PHE A 268 11.83 17.47 -7.98
N ALA A 269 10.73 17.13 -8.66
CA ALA A 269 10.13 17.96 -9.72
C ALA A 269 9.68 19.35 -9.21
N TYR A 270 9.49 19.52 -7.89
CA TYR A 270 9.15 20.79 -7.26
C TYR A 270 10.36 21.60 -6.79
N LYS A 271 11.59 21.11 -7.03
CA LYS A 271 12.81 21.81 -6.63
C LYS A 271 12.90 23.20 -7.26
N GLY A 272 13.23 24.20 -6.43
CA GLY A 272 13.34 25.60 -6.85
C GLY A 272 12.00 26.26 -7.19
N LYS A 273 10.87 25.57 -6.96
CA LYS A 273 9.52 26.11 -7.08
C LYS A 273 8.98 26.45 -5.70
N SER A 274 7.99 27.34 -5.64
CA SER A 274 7.22 27.61 -4.42
C SER A 274 5.73 27.33 -4.69
N PRO A 275 5.35 26.05 -4.90
CA PRO A 275 3.97 25.66 -5.19
C PRO A 275 3.07 25.82 -3.95
N ASP A 276 1.75 25.92 -4.15
CA ASP A 276 0.80 25.71 -3.05
C ASP A 276 0.83 24.22 -2.66
N LEU A 277 1.11 23.94 -1.38
CA LEU A 277 1.26 22.58 -0.89
C LEU A 277 -0.03 21.75 -1.02
N ARG A 278 -1.20 22.38 -1.09
CA ARG A 278 -2.48 21.70 -1.35
C ARG A 278 -2.55 21.15 -2.77
N ASP A 279 -1.97 21.88 -3.73
CA ASP A 279 -1.89 21.41 -5.12
C ASP A 279 -0.86 20.29 -5.25
N VAL A 280 0.28 20.40 -4.57
CA VAL A 280 1.29 19.33 -4.49
C VAL A 280 0.69 18.06 -3.89
N SER A 281 -0.07 18.19 -2.80
CA SER A 281 -0.75 17.07 -2.15
C SER A 281 -1.74 16.37 -3.07
N ARG A 282 -2.52 17.16 -3.84
CA ARG A 282 -3.48 16.67 -4.82
C ARG A 282 -2.80 15.97 -5.99
N GLU A 283 -1.75 16.57 -6.54
CA GLU A 283 -1.03 16.07 -7.71
C GLU A 283 -0.26 14.78 -7.39
N LEU A 284 0.40 14.72 -6.22
CA LEU A 284 1.12 13.53 -5.76
C LEU A 284 0.22 12.50 -5.09
N GLY A 285 -1.02 12.86 -4.75
CA GLY A 285 -1.94 11.99 -4.01
C GLY A 285 -1.43 11.60 -2.64
N VAL A 286 -0.91 12.58 -1.90
CA VAL A 286 -0.40 12.40 -0.55
C VAL A 286 -1.24 13.11 0.48
N ARG A 287 -1.40 12.49 1.65
CA ARG A 287 -2.09 13.12 2.78
C ARG A 287 -1.19 14.07 3.53
N TYR A 288 0.09 13.74 3.61
CA TYR A 288 1.08 14.50 4.37
C TYR A 288 2.21 14.98 3.48
N ILE A 289 2.68 16.19 3.77
CA ILE A 289 3.87 16.76 3.14
C ILE A 289 4.85 17.13 4.24
N LEU A 290 6.09 16.66 4.09
CA LEU A 290 7.23 17.14 4.86
C LEU A 290 8.01 18.12 4.00
N GLU A 291 8.20 19.33 4.50
CA GLU A 291 9.10 20.32 3.90
C GLU A 291 10.06 20.90 4.93
N GLY A 292 11.08 21.60 4.45
CA GLY A 292 12.06 22.19 5.33
C GLY A 292 13.02 23.14 4.64
N SER A 293 13.90 23.71 5.45
CA SER A 293 14.96 24.60 4.99
C SER A 293 16.24 24.37 5.76
N VAL A 294 17.36 24.57 5.08
CA VAL A 294 18.69 24.55 5.66
C VAL A 294 19.33 25.92 5.51
N ARG A 295 19.91 26.43 6.59
CA ARG A 295 20.74 27.63 6.58
C ARG A 295 22.05 27.37 7.31
N LYS A 296 23.16 27.47 6.60
CA LYS A 296 24.51 27.41 7.17
C LYS A 296 25.09 28.81 7.30
N GLY A 297 25.75 29.07 8.42
CA GLY A 297 26.50 30.31 8.66
C GLY A 297 27.71 30.03 9.52
N GLY A 298 28.91 30.22 8.95
CA GLY A 298 30.16 29.83 9.61
C GLY A 298 30.17 28.34 9.95
N ASN A 299 30.42 28.01 11.23
CA ASN A 299 30.44 26.65 11.75
C ASN A 299 29.08 26.18 12.30
N ARG A 300 27.97 26.81 11.94
CA ARG A 300 26.63 26.45 12.44
C ARG A 300 25.68 26.16 11.30
N VAL A 301 24.88 25.11 11.48
CA VAL A 301 23.77 24.77 10.59
C VAL A 301 22.48 24.87 11.36
N ARG A 302 21.50 25.50 10.72
CA ARG A 302 20.12 25.56 11.15
C ARG A 302 19.27 24.79 10.17
N VAL A 303 18.56 23.79 10.65
CA VAL A 303 17.55 23.06 9.87
C VAL A 303 16.18 23.36 10.46
N THR A 304 15.22 23.67 9.62
CA THR A 304 13.80 23.72 9.98
C THR A 304 13.09 22.62 9.21
N ALA A 305 12.21 21.85 9.85
CA ALA A 305 11.39 20.83 9.22
C ALA A 305 9.94 20.96 9.70
N GLN A 306 8.98 20.73 8.82
CA GLN A 306 7.55 20.89 9.09
C GLN A 306 6.72 19.84 8.38
N LEU A 307 5.79 19.22 9.14
CA LEU A 307 4.83 18.25 8.65
C LEU A 307 3.45 18.91 8.51
N ILE A 308 2.87 18.79 7.33
CA ILE A 308 1.64 19.50 6.94
C ILE A 308 0.61 18.49 6.42
N GLU A 309 -0.65 18.66 6.80
CA GLU A 309 -1.79 17.94 6.23
C GLU A 309 -2.16 18.57 4.88
N GLY A 310 -2.01 17.83 3.80
CA GLY A 310 -2.11 18.34 2.43
C GLY A 310 -3.51 18.78 2.01
N GLU A 311 -4.58 18.20 2.58
CA GLU A 311 -5.96 18.57 2.24
C GLU A 311 -6.35 19.96 2.83
N THR A 312 -5.94 20.21 4.07
CA THR A 312 -6.35 21.41 4.82
C THR A 312 -5.28 22.50 4.83
N GLY A 313 -4.02 22.14 4.61
CA GLY A 313 -2.86 23.01 4.83
C GLY A 313 -2.51 23.18 6.32
N ASN A 314 -3.10 22.38 7.22
CA ASN A 314 -2.83 22.48 8.65
C ASN A 314 -1.40 22.01 8.97
N HIS A 315 -0.67 22.81 9.75
CA HIS A 315 0.62 22.39 10.32
C HIS A 315 0.36 21.40 11.46
N ILE A 316 0.88 20.18 11.30
CA ILE A 316 0.78 19.11 12.31
C ILE A 316 1.94 19.24 13.29
N TRP A 317 3.15 19.40 12.75
CA TRP A 317 4.38 19.45 13.53
C TRP A 317 5.39 20.37 12.85
N ALA A 318 6.21 21.06 13.63
CA ALA A 318 7.29 21.90 13.14
C ALA A 318 8.39 22.00 14.18
N GLU A 319 9.63 21.76 13.77
CA GLU A 319 10.80 21.94 14.64
C GLU A 319 11.97 22.61 13.95
N ARG A 320 12.87 23.10 14.80
CA ARG A 320 14.10 23.78 14.41
C ARG A 320 15.28 23.22 15.18
N TYR A 321 16.28 22.79 14.41
CA TYR A 321 17.54 22.24 14.90
C TYR A 321 18.66 23.24 14.65
N ASP A 322 19.33 23.68 15.71
CA ASP A 322 20.55 24.48 15.64
C ASP A 322 21.73 23.60 16.09
N ARG A 323 22.70 23.36 15.20
CA ARG A 323 23.84 22.46 15.43
C ARG A 323 25.16 23.06 14.96
N ASN A 324 26.26 22.55 15.53
CA ASN A 324 27.61 22.87 15.08
C ASN A 324 28.00 21.95 13.92
N LEU A 325 28.74 22.47 12.95
CA LEU A 325 29.16 21.77 11.74
C LEU A 325 30.58 21.20 11.90
N ASP A 326 30.74 20.19 12.75
CA ASP A 326 32.05 19.54 12.91
C ASP A 326 32.26 18.48 11.82
N ASP A 327 31.26 17.64 11.58
CA ASP A 327 31.18 16.70 10.46
C ASP A 327 29.79 16.81 9.82
N ILE A 328 29.79 17.14 8.52
CA ILE A 328 28.54 17.38 7.78
C ILE A 328 27.71 16.11 7.58
N PHE A 329 28.34 14.94 7.43
CA PHE A 329 27.63 13.68 7.22
C PHE A 329 27.07 13.15 8.54
N ALA A 330 27.86 13.16 9.61
CA ALA A 330 27.36 12.78 10.93
C ALA A 330 26.20 13.68 11.39
N LEU A 331 26.27 14.98 11.08
CA LEU A 331 25.20 15.91 11.35
C LEU A 331 23.94 15.61 10.51
N GLN A 332 24.11 15.25 9.24
CA GLN A 332 23.02 14.86 8.36
C GLN A 332 22.29 13.63 8.89
N ASP A 333 23.03 12.61 9.32
CA ASP A 333 22.49 11.38 9.89
C ASP A 333 21.74 11.67 11.20
N GLU A 334 22.32 12.45 12.12
CA GLU A 334 21.69 12.81 13.39
C GLU A 334 20.35 13.55 13.17
N ILE A 335 20.33 14.56 12.29
CA ILE A 335 19.12 15.35 12.06
C ILE A 335 18.07 14.52 11.33
N THR A 336 18.48 13.70 10.35
CA THR A 336 17.57 12.78 9.66
C THR A 336 16.89 11.83 10.64
N GLU A 337 17.67 11.18 11.51
CA GLU A 337 17.17 10.29 12.54
C GLU A 337 16.16 11.02 13.45
N THR A 338 16.53 12.21 13.92
CA THR A 338 15.68 13.02 14.81
C THR A 338 14.34 13.37 14.14
N ILE A 339 14.37 13.82 12.87
CA ILE A 339 13.16 14.18 12.12
C ILE A 339 12.28 12.96 11.90
N VAL A 340 12.85 11.85 11.43
CA VAL A 340 12.09 10.63 11.08
C VAL A 340 11.44 10.01 12.31
N SER A 341 12.16 9.96 13.43
CA SER A 341 11.64 9.45 14.69
C SER A 341 10.54 10.33 15.29
N ALA A 342 10.53 11.64 15.00
CA ALA A 342 9.45 12.54 15.41
C ALA A 342 8.20 12.44 14.52
N ILE A 343 8.35 12.28 13.20
CA ILE A 343 7.22 12.32 12.24
C ILE A 343 6.26 11.13 12.39
N GLY A 344 6.77 9.92 12.60
CA GLY A 344 5.93 8.71 12.68
C GLY A 344 4.81 8.84 13.74
N PRO A 345 5.15 9.13 15.02
CA PRO A 345 4.18 9.34 16.08
C PRO A 345 3.14 10.44 15.81
N GLU A 346 3.56 11.55 15.18
CA GLU A 346 2.67 12.67 14.83
C GLU A 346 1.63 12.27 13.79
N ILE A 347 2.04 11.55 12.73
CA ILE A 347 1.12 11.00 11.73
C ILE A 347 0.16 10.02 12.39
N ASP A 348 0.68 9.10 13.21
CA ASP A 348 -0.16 8.12 13.90
C ASP A 348 -1.22 8.81 14.79
N GLN A 349 -0.88 9.92 15.45
CA GLN A 349 -1.83 10.68 16.25
C GLN A 349 -2.96 11.30 15.42
N VAL A 350 -2.61 11.94 14.30
CA VAL A 350 -3.62 12.52 13.39
C VAL A 350 -4.52 11.44 12.80
N GLU A 351 -3.95 10.31 12.39
CA GLU A 351 -4.70 9.17 11.83
C GLU A 351 -5.66 8.56 12.85
N ARG A 352 -5.25 8.43 14.12
CA ARG A 352 -6.13 8.00 15.21
C ARG A 352 -7.32 8.94 15.40
N GLU A 353 -7.09 10.26 15.42
CA GLU A 353 -8.18 11.24 15.57
C GLU A 353 -9.13 11.24 14.38
N ARG A 354 -8.62 11.05 13.16
CA ARG A 354 -9.42 10.90 11.96
C ARG A 354 -10.32 9.66 12.05
N ALA A 355 -9.77 8.50 12.39
CA ALA A 355 -10.51 7.24 12.46
C ALA A 355 -11.68 7.29 13.47
N LYS A 356 -11.58 8.08 14.53
CA LYS A 356 -12.68 8.27 15.51
C LYS A 356 -13.88 9.02 14.94
N ARG A 357 -13.67 9.94 14.00
CA ARG A 357 -14.73 10.79 13.45
C ARG A 357 -15.57 10.06 12.40
N LEU A 358 -15.09 8.92 11.91
CA LEU A 358 -15.78 8.12 10.90
C LEU A 358 -16.89 7.25 11.53
N PRO A 359 -18.06 7.12 10.85
CA PRO A 359 -19.11 6.21 11.27
C PRO A 359 -18.60 4.75 11.34
N PRO A 360 -18.99 3.97 12.37
CA PRO A 360 -18.53 2.59 12.54
C PRO A 360 -18.78 1.67 11.33
N GLU A 361 -19.83 1.92 10.55
CA GLU A 361 -20.24 1.09 9.42
C GLU A 361 -19.34 1.25 8.19
N ASN A 362 -18.52 2.31 8.15
CA ASN A 362 -17.69 2.69 7.01
C ASN A 362 -16.18 2.48 7.25
N LEU A 363 -15.79 1.80 8.34
CA LEU A 363 -14.38 1.65 8.69
C LEU A 363 -13.70 0.57 7.84
N SER A 364 -12.70 0.97 7.06
CA SER A 364 -11.74 0.07 6.42
C SER A 364 -10.89 -0.69 7.45
N ALA A 365 -10.13 -1.68 7.00
CA ALA A 365 -9.20 -2.40 7.87
C ALA A 365 -8.18 -1.47 8.56
N TRP A 366 -7.69 -0.43 7.86
CA TRP A 366 -6.81 0.58 8.43
C TRP A 366 -7.50 1.41 9.52
N GLU A 367 -8.73 1.88 9.27
CA GLU A 367 -9.44 2.72 10.23
C GLU A 367 -9.89 1.93 11.47
N LEU A 368 -10.26 0.66 11.31
CA LEU A 368 -10.48 -0.27 12.42
C LEU A 368 -9.20 -0.44 13.26
N TYR A 369 -8.05 -0.62 12.60
CA TYR A 369 -6.76 -0.71 13.27
C TYR A 369 -6.41 0.58 14.04
N GLN A 370 -6.54 1.74 13.41
CA GLN A 370 -6.28 3.04 14.06
C GLN A 370 -7.19 3.29 15.26
N ARG A 371 -8.48 2.96 15.13
CA ARG A 371 -9.42 3.04 16.26
C ARG A 371 -9.06 2.04 17.37
N GLY A 372 -8.62 0.84 17.01
CA GLY A 372 -8.09 -0.15 17.95
C GLY A 372 -6.88 0.37 18.73
N LEU A 373 -5.92 1.00 18.06
CA LEU A 373 -4.75 1.61 18.70
C LEU A 373 -5.14 2.71 19.68
N TRP A 374 -6.14 3.53 19.34
CA TRP A 374 -6.62 4.55 20.26
C TRP A 374 -7.12 3.96 21.57
N HIS A 375 -7.96 2.93 21.51
CA HIS A 375 -8.44 2.23 22.70
C HIS A 375 -7.27 1.54 23.44
N LEU A 376 -6.34 0.92 22.71
CA LEU A 376 -5.20 0.23 23.30
C LEU A 376 -4.37 1.13 24.22
N TYR A 377 -4.09 2.36 23.79
CA TYR A 377 -3.28 3.33 24.53
C TYR A 377 -4.01 4.02 25.70
N ARG A 378 -5.22 3.58 26.04
CA ARG A 378 -5.91 4.01 27.26
C ARG A 378 -5.59 3.16 28.49
N PHE A 379 -4.87 2.05 28.31
CA PHE A 379 -4.33 1.21 29.39
C PHE A 379 -5.33 0.87 30.49
N ASN A 380 -6.54 0.49 30.10
CA ASN A 380 -7.54 -0.06 31.01
C ASN A 380 -8.23 -1.28 30.38
N HIS A 381 -8.87 -2.07 31.24
CA HIS A 381 -9.47 -3.35 30.89
C HIS A 381 -10.54 -3.23 29.78
N ASP A 382 -11.46 -2.28 29.91
CA ASP A 382 -12.60 -2.16 29.00
C ASP A 382 -12.17 -1.68 27.60
N ASP A 383 -11.29 -0.68 27.54
CA ASP A 383 -10.72 -0.22 26.29
C ASP A 383 -9.85 -1.30 25.63
N ASN A 384 -9.09 -2.10 26.39
CA ASN A 384 -8.33 -3.21 25.81
C ASN A 384 -9.27 -4.24 25.14
N ASN A 385 -10.41 -4.58 25.77
CA ASN A 385 -11.41 -5.47 25.18
C ASN A 385 -12.06 -4.88 23.91
N ILE A 386 -12.21 -3.56 23.84
CA ILE A 386 -12.65 -2.89 22.61
C ILE A 386 -11.57 -2.98 21.53
N ALA A 387 -10.31 -2.70 21.89
CA ALA A 387 -9.17 -2.77 20.98
C ALA A 387 -9.03 -4.17 20.35
N GLN A 388 -9.07 -5.23 21.16
CA GLN A 388 -9.00 -6.61 20.65
C GLN A 388 -10.12 -6.92 19.65
N ARG A 389 -11.36 -6.47 19.90
CA ARG A 389 -12.48 -6.65 18.96
C ARG A 389 -12.27 -5.86 17.66
N LEU A 390 -11.80 -4.62 17.73
CA LEU A 390 -11.53 -3.81 16.55
C LEU A 390 -10.41 -4.40 15.69
N PHE A 391 -9.32 -4.87 16.30
CA PHE A 391 -8.25 -5.54 15.57
C PHE A 391 -8.70 -6.87 14.97
N GLN A 392 -9.52 -7.63 15.68
CA GLN A 392 -10.10 -8.87 15.16
C GLN A 392 -10.99 -8.59 13.94
N ASN A 393 -11.88 -7.60 14.00
CA ASN A 393 -12.70 -7.18 12.86
C ASN A 393 -11.83 -6.69 11.68
N SER A 394 -10.73 -5.98 11.97
CA SER A 394 -9.78 -5.55 10.94
C SER A 394 -9.12 -6.75 10.24
N CYS A 395 -8.74 -7.79 11.00
CA CYS A 395 -8.21 -9.03 10.45
C CYS A 395 -9.25 -9.79 9.61
N GLU A 396 -10.52 -9.77 10.01
CA GLU A 396 -11.61 -10.41 9.25
C GLU A 396 -11.87 -9.69 7.92
N ASN A 397 -11.81 -8.36 7.92
CA ASN A 397 -11.94 -7.55 6.70
C ASN A 397 -10.74 -7.68 5.76
N ALA A 398 -9.53 -7.82 6.31
CA ALA A 398 -8.30 -7.98 5.53
C ALA A 398 -7.35 -9.00 6.19
N PRO A 399 -7.48 -10.30 5.87
CA PRO A 399 -6.69 -11.37 6.51
C PRO A 399 -5.17 -11.23 6.33
N ASN A 400 -4.73 -10.60 5.25
CA ASN A 400 -3.32 -10.35 4.93
C ASN A 400 -2.85 -8.95 5.36
N PHE A 401 -3.52 -8.32 6.32
CA PHE A 401 -3.15 -7.01 6.85
C PHE A 401 -2.33 -7.16 8.13
N ALA A 402 -1.00 -7.27 7.98
CA ALA A 402 -0.06 -7.49 9.09
C ALA A 402 -0.25 -6.53 10.29
N PRO A 403 -0.46 -5.21 10.11
CA PRO A 403 -0.67 -4.30 11.24
C PRO A 403 -1.84 -4.69 12.16
N ALA A 404 -2.94 -5.23 11.63
CA ALA A 404 -4.05 -5.67 12.46
C ALA A 404 -3.71 -6.91 13.29
N LEU A 405 -2.94 -7.84 12.72
CA LEU A 405 -2.44 -9.03 13.42
C LEU A 405 -1.46 -8.62 14.53
N SER A 406 -0.55 -7.69 14.26
CA SER A 406 0.36 -7.10 15.25
C SER A 406 -0.40 -6.35 16.34
N GLY A 407 -1.39 -5.52 15.97
CA GLY A 407 -2.25 -4.79 16.90
C GLY A 407 -3.01 -5.72 17.86
N LEU A 408 -3.57 -6.82 17.35
CA LEU A 408 -4.21 -7.85 18.18
C LEU A 408 -3.20 -8.50 19.13
N THR A 409 -1.99 -8.80 18.65
CA THR A 409 -0.90 -9.37 19.45
C THR A 409 -0.50 -8.41 20.58
N HIS A 410 -0.34 -7.12 20.29
CA HIS A 410 -0.08 -6.08 21.29
C HIS A 410 -1.21 -5.96 22.31
N ALA A 411 -2.46 -6.00 21.87
CA ALA A 411 -3.60 -5.93 22.78
C ALA A 411 -3.65 -7.09 23.77
N ILE A 412 -3.38 -8.31 23.30
CA ILE A 412 -3.28 -9.50 24.17
C ILE A 412 -2.06 -9.38 25.10
N TYR A 413 -0.92 -8.91 24.60
CA TYR A 413 0.25 -8.64 25.42
C TYR A 413 -0.07 -7.68 26.59
N TYR A 414 -0.71 -6.55 26.31
CA TYR A 414 -1.05 -5.58 27.36
C TYR A 414 -2.09 -6.15 28.34
N ALA A 415 -3.05 -6.94 27.85
CA ALA A 415 -3.99 -7.64 28.70
C ALA A 415 -3.28 -8.60 29.67
N PHE A 416 -2.26 -9.33 29.18
CA PHE A 416 -1.43 -10.21 30.00
C PHE A 416 -0.66 -9.41 31.06
N MET A 417 0.09 -8.38 30.65
CA MET A 417 0.94 -7.60 31.54
C MET A 417 0.18 -6.83 32.63
N HIS A 418 -1.04 -6.38 32.33
CA HIS A 418 -1.86 -5.65 33.29
C HIS A 418 -2.80 -6.54 34.09
N GLY A 419 -2.79 -7.86 33.85
CA GLY A 419 -3.64 -8.82 34.59
C GLY A 419 -5.11 -8.79 34.20
N TYR A 420 -5.43 -8.37 32.97
CA TYR A 420 -6.80 -8.36 32.44
C TYR A 420 -7.26 -9.74 31.97
N THR A 421 -6.30 -10.65 31.77
CA THR A 421 -6.53 -11.99 31.22
C THR A 421 -6.91 -12.99 32.32
N THR A 422 -7.98 -13.76 32.07
CA THR A 422 -8.42 -14.87 32.94
C THR A 422 -7.69 -16.18 32.63
N ASP A 423 -7.47 -16.50 31.35
CA ASP A 423 -6.72 -17.67 30.88
C ASP A 423 -5.40 -17.23 30.22
N ARG A 424 -4.33 -17.24 31.02
CA ARG A 424 -2.99 -16.79 30.62
C ARG A 424 -2.39 -17.65 29.52
N GLU A 425 -2.53 -18.97 29.60
CA GLU A 425 -1.92 -19.91 28.66
C GLU A 425 -2.60 -19.82 27.29
N ALA A 426 -3.93 -19.87 27.24
CA ALA A 426 -4.67 -19.76 25.99
C ALA A 426 -4.45 -18.39 25.31
N SER A 427 -4.33 -17.32 26.11
CA SER A 427 -4.05 -15.98 25.59
C SER A 427 -2.66 -15.88 24.96
N LEU A 428 -1.62 -16.44 25.60
CA LEU A 428 -0.27 -16.46 25.04
C LEU A 428 -0.19 -17.30 23.76
N GLU A 429 -0.87 -18.44 23.71
CA GLU A 429 -0.92 -19.26 22.49
C GLU A 429 -1.63 -18.51 21.35
N LYS A 430 -2.77 -17.87 21.63
CA LYS A 430 -3.47 -17.05 20.64
C LYS A 430 -2.59 -15.90 20.11
N ALA A 431 -1.91 -15.18 21.01
CA ALA A 431 -1.03 -14.08 20.63
C ALA A 431 0.17 -14.58 19.81
N TYR A 432 0.74 -15.73 20.16
CA TYR A 432 1.84 -16.34 19.43
C TYR A 432 1.45 -16.69 17.98
N GLN A 433 0.29 -17.33 17.80
CA GLN A 433 -0.21 -17.65 16.46
C GLN A 433 -0.44 -16.38 15.62
N LYS A 434 -1.03 -15.33 16.21
CA LYS A 434 -1.26 -14.05 15.53
C LYS A 434 0.03 -13.33 15.17
N GLY A 435 0.98 -13.23 16.10
CA GLY A 435 2.29 -12.62 15.85
C GLY A 435 3.07 -13.37 14.77
N ARG A 436 3.08 -14.71 14.80
CA ARG A 436 3.71 -15.52 13.73
C ARG A 436 3.05 -15.34 12.38
N THR A 437 1.73 -15.23 12.35
CA THR A 437 1.00 -14.97 11.11
C THR A 437 1.34 -13.57 10.59
N ALA A 438 1.46 -12.57 11.46
CA ALA A 438 1.83 -11.21 11.08
C ALA A 438 3.20 -11.17 10.37
N VAL A 439 4.21 -11.81 10.96
CA VAL A 439 5.55 -11.93 10.35
C VAL A 439 5.50 -12.72 9.04
N GLY A 440 4.72 -13.80 8.96
CA GLY A 440 4.57 -14.57 7.72
C GLY A 440 3.83 -13.83 6.60
N VAL A 441 2.99 -12.84 6.92
CA VAL A 441 2.28 -12.00 5.94
C VAL A 441 3.20 -10.90 5.39
N ASP A 442 4.03 -10.28 6.23
CA ASP A 442 5.07 -9.33 5.81
C ASP A 442 6.32 -9.47 6.68
N GLU A 443 7.29 -10.25 6.19
CA GLU A 443 8.58 -10.49 6.86
C GLU A 443 9.46 -9.24 6.96
N ARG A 444 9.05 -8.11 6.37
CA ARG A 444 9.77 -6.84 6.46
C ARG A 444 9.04 -5.82 7.34
N ASP A 445 7.98 -6.22 8.03
CA ASP A 445 7.29 -5.36 8.98
C ASP A 445 7.96 -5.44 10.37
N ALA A 446 8.67 -4.37 10.73
CA ALA A 446 9.35 -4.27 12.02
C ALA A 446 8.39 -4.38 13.22
N ASP A 447 7.13 -3.91 13.11
CA ASP A 447 6.15 -4.04 14.19
C ASP A 447 5.66 -5.48 14.37
N ALA A 448 5.57 -6.25 13.28
CA ALA A 448 5.23 -7.67 13.35
C ALA A 448 6.29 -8.48 14.11
N HIS A 449 7.57 -8.24 13.79
CA HIS A 449 8.70 -8.82 14.51
C HIS A 449 8.72 -8.37 15.98
N PHE A 450 8.52 -7.08 16.27
CA PHE A 450 8.42 -6.57 17.63
C PHE A 450 7.27 -7.23 18.42
N ALA A 451 6.07 -7.33 17.84
CA ALA A 451 4.91 -7.96 18.46
C ALA A 451 5.17 -9.43 18.80
N LEU A 452 5.74 -10.20 17.87
CA LEU A 452 6.09 -11.60 18.07
C LEU A 452 7.19 -11.76 19.14
N GLY A 453 8.24 -10.93 19.07
CA GLY A 453 9.33 -10.92 20.03
C GLY A 453 8.84 -10.78 21.47
N ARG A 454 7.83 -9.92 21.71
CA ARG A 454 7.23 -9.75 23.04
C ARG A 454 6.55 -11.00 23.57
N ILE A 455 5.81 -11.69 22.70
CA ILE A 455 5.15 -12.93 23.10
C ILE A 455 6.16 -14.04 23.36
N LEU A 456 7.24 -14.12 22.57
CA LEU A 456 8.29 -15.11 22.75
C LEU A 456 8.97 -15.00 24.12
N TYR A 457 9.30 -13.80 24.61
CA TYR A 457 9.87 -13.71 25.96
C TYR A 457 8.87 -14.07 27.06
N LEU A 458 7.57 -13.76 26.89
CA LEU A 458 6.53 -14.19 27.86
C LEU A 458 6.37 -15.72 27.87
N ARG A 459 6.64 -16.37 26.74
CA ARG A 459 6.73 -17.84 26.62
C ARG A 459 8.05 -18.43 27.12
N ARG A 460 8.96 -17.60 27.67
CA ARG A 460 10.31 -17.96 28.11
C ARG A 460 11.23 -18.44 26.97
N GLU A 461 10.89 -18.10 25.72
CA GLU A 461 11.67 -18.41 24.52
C GLU A 461 12.64 -17.24 24.19
N LEU A 462 13.46 -16.84 25.17
CA LEU A 462 14.26 -15.59 25.13
C LEU A 462 15.21 -15.49 23.92
N THR A 463 15.85 -16.60 23.54
CA THR A 463 16.76 -16.60 22.37
C THR A 463 16.01 -16.34 21.06
N ALA A 464 14.78 -16.83 20.93
CA ALA A 464 13.94 -16.52 19.76
C ALA A 464 13.45 -15.07 19.82
N SER A 465 13.05 -14.61 21.01
CA SER A 465 12.64 -13.22 21.25
C SER A 465 13.71 -12.20 20.84
N LEU A 466 14.96 -12.40 21.26
CA LEU A 466 16.08 -11.52 20.90
C LEU A 466 16.26 -11.41 19.38
N LYS A 467 16.20 -12.54 18.66
CA LYS A 467 16.31 -12.56 17.19
C LYS A 467 15.21 -11.75 16.50
N GLU A 468 13.97 -11.83 17.00
CA GLU A 468 12.87 -11.03 16.44
C GLU A 468 13.10 -9.54 16.67
N PHE A 469 13.60 -9.13 17.84
CA PHE A 469 13.93 -7.72 18.07
C PHE A 469 15.13 -7.23 17.25
N GLU A 470 16.16 -8.04 17.09
CA GLU A 470 17.30 -7.75 16.20
C GLU A 470 16.84 -7.58 14.74
N ALA A 471 15.90 -8.43 14.29
CA ALA A 471 15.28 -8.30 12.96
C ALA A 471 14.48 -6.98 12.85
N ALA A 472 13.65 -6.66 13.85
CA ALA A 472 12.90 -5.41 13.89
C ALA A 472 13.81 -4.17 13.82
N ILE A 473 14.90 -4.15 14.59
CA ILE A 473 15.91 -3.08 14.59
C ILE A 473 16.62 -2.99 13.24
N SER A 474 16.97 -4.13 12.64
CA SER A 474 17.65 -4.17 11.33
C SER A 474 16.74 -3.65 10.20
N LEU A 475 15.44 -3.96 10.27
CA LEU A 475 14.43 -3.47 9.33
C LEU A 475 14.21 -1.95 9.49
N ASN A 476 14.02 -1.50 10.74
CA ASN A 476 13.81 -0.10 11.07
C ASN A 476 14.65 0.35 12.29
N PRO A 477 15.86 0.90 12.06
CA PRO A 477 16.73 1.40 13.12
C PRO A 477 16.20 2.61 13.91
N ASN A 478 15.12 3.24 13.42
CA ASN A 478 14.47 4.39 14.06
C ASN A 478 13.23 3.98 14.87
N PHE A 479 12.93 2.68 14.96
CA PHE A 479 11.78 2.17 15.69
C PHE A 479 12.08 2.01 17.18
N ALA A 480 11.79 3.06 17.97
CA ALA A 480 12.08 3.11 19.41
C ALA A 480 11.56 1.89 20.19
N HIS A 481 10.34 1.41 19.87
CA HIS A 481 9.76 0.25 20.53
C HIS A 481 10.55 -1.05 20.32
N ALA A 482 11.23 -1.22 19.19
CA ALA A 482 12.07 -2.40 18.96
C ALA A 482 13.26 -2.45 19.93
N TYR A 483 13.89 -1.30 20.21
CA TYR A 483 14.96 -1.22 21.22
C TYR A 483 14.44 -1.44 22.64
N LEU A 484 13.24 -0.93 22.96
CA LEU A 484 12.57 -1.25 24.23
C LEU A 484 12.34 -2.76 24.38
N GLY A 485 11.80 -3.41 23.34
CA GLY A 485 11.57 -4.86 23.34
C GLY A 485 12.88 -5.63 23.51
N HIS A 486 13.91 -5.24 22.75
CA HIS A 486 15.25 -5.79 22.86
C HIS A 486 15.83 -5.63 24.28
N GLY A 487 15.79 -4.43 24.84
CA GLY A 487 16.23 -4.16 26.21
C GLY A 487 15.48 -5.00 27.25
N THR A 488 14.17 -5.20 27.05
CA THR A 488 13.35 -6.04 27.92
C THR A 488 13.78 -7.52 27.84
N ALA A 489 14.02 -8.05 26.63
CA ALA A 489 14.52 -9.41 26.47
C ALA A 489 15.93 -9.59 27.02
N LEU A 490 16.84 -8.63 26.80
CA LEU A 490 18.20 -8.61 27.36
C LEU A 490 18.19 -8.62 28.89
N LEU A 491 17.28 -7.85 29.51
CA LEU A 491 17.08 -7.86 30.96
C LEU A 491 16.71 -9.26 31.46
N PHE A 492 15.73 -9.90 30.80
CA PHE A 492 15.33 -11.25 31.18
C PHE A 492 16.39 -12.31 30.87
N ASP A 493 17.22 -12.10 29.85
CA ASP A 493 18.37 -12.95 29.53
C ASP A 493 19.52 -12.81 30.53
N GLY A 494 19.63 -11.64 31.18
CA GLY A 494 20.68 -11.28 32.14
C GLY A 494 21.78 -10.38 31.57
N GLN A 495 21.62 -9.86 30.35
CA GLN A 495 22.53 -8.92 29.69
C GLN A 495 22.17 -7.48 30.08
N LEU A 496 22.45 -7.15 31.34
CA LEU A 496 21.89 -5.97 32.01
C LEU A 496 22.46 -4.63 31.52
N VAL A 497 23.73 -4.58 31.12
CA VAL A 497 24.36 -3.35 30.62
C VAL A 497 23.80 -3.01 29.24
N GLU A 498 23.75 -4.01 28.36
CA GLU A 498 23.18 -3.91 27.02
C GLU A 498 21.69 -3.57 27.07
N SER A 499 20.97 -4.08 28.08
CA SER A 499 19.57 -3.70 28.33
C SER A 499 19.42 -2.19 28.59
N ILE A 500 20.29 -1.62 29.43
CA ILE A 500 20.28 -0.17 29.71
C ILE A 500 20.62 0.62 28.46
N ASP A 501 21.63 0.20 27.68
CA ASP A 501 22.01 0.87 26.43
C ASP A 501 20.86 0.88 25.42
N ALA A 502 20.12 -0.23 25.31
CA ALA A 502 18.93 -0.33 24.47
C ALA A 502 17.80 0.58 24.96
N CYS A 503 17.55 0.64 26.27
CA CYS A 503 16.58 1.59 26.85
C CYS A 503 16.97 3.05 26.57
N ASP A 504 18.25 3.39 26.69
CA ASP A 504 18.74 4.74 26.42
C ASP A 504 18.64 5.09 24.93
N ARG A 505 18.84 4.11 24.04
CA ARG A 505 18.59 4.29 22.61
C ARG A 505 17.10 4.52 22.32
N ALA A 506 16.20 3.74 22.92
CA ALA A 506 14.76 3.92 22.79
C ALA A 506 14.32 5.31 23.25
N ALA A 507 14.79 5.77 24.41
CA ALA A 507 14.46 7.09 24.96
C ALA A 507 15.03 8.25 24.12
N ARG A 508 16.19 8.07 23.46
CA ARG A 508 16.73 9.07 22.53
C ARG A 508 15.90 9.19 21.25
N LEU A 509 15.44 8.06 20.71
CA LEU A 509 14.61 8.03 19.50
C LEU A 509 13.21 8.62 19.76
N SER A 510 12.65 8.40 20.96
CA SER A 510 11.31 8.87 21.33
C SER A 510 11.36 9.56 22.71
N PRO A 511 11.85 10.81 22.81
CA PRO A 511 12.02 11.50 24.10
C PRO A 511 10.69 11.90 24.76
N HIS A 512 9.61 11.99 23.99
CA HIS A 512 8.26 12.31 24.46
C HIS A 512 7.31 11.11 24.32
N ASP A 513 7.86 9.89 24.42
CA ASP A 513 7.08 8.67 24.23
C ASP A 513 5.89 8.57 25.20
N PRO A 514 4.66 8.30 24.73
CA PRO A 514 3.49 8.12 25.59
C PRO A 514 3.63 6.98 26.61
N VAL A 515 4.52 6.03 26.34
CA VAL A 515 4.86 4.92 27.24
C VAL A 515 6.29 4.99 27.78
N MET A 516 6.89 6.17 27.90
CA MET A 516 8.24 6.35 28.47
C MET A 516 8.42 5.62 29.83
N TRP A 517 7.36 5.47 30.62
CA TRP A 517 7.35 4.71 31.87
C TRP A 517 7.84 3.26 31.67
N THR A 518 7.57 2.64 30.52
CA THR A 518 7.97 1.25 30.27
C THR A 518 9.47 1.15 30.05
N ILE A 519 10.06 2.10 29.30
CA ILE A 519 11.50 2.22 29.10
C ILE A 519 12.20 2.43 30.45
N GLN A 520 11.67 3.36 31.26
CA GLN A 520 12.23 3.64 32.57
C GLN A 520 12.04 2.50 33.57
N THR A 521 10.96 1.73 33.48
CA THR A 521 10.73 0.53 34.31
C THR A 521 11.78 -0.54 34.01
N VAL A 522 12.02 -0.85 32.74
CA VAL A 522 13.03 -1.83 32.31
C VAL A 522 14.43 -1.37 32.72
N LYS A 523 14.76 -0.09 32.52
CA LYS A 523 16.03 0.50 32.96
C LYS A 523 16.20 0.42 34.48
N THR A 524 15.16 0.75 35.26
CA THR A 524 15.18 0.67 36.72
C THR A 524 15.44 -0.76 37.19
N MET A 525 14.74 -1.74 36.61
CA MET A 525 14.90 -3.14 36.97
C MET A 525 16.30 -3.66 36.59
N SER A 526 16.84 -3.25 35.45
CA SER A 526 18.23 -3.57 35.05
C SER A 526 19.26 -3.00 36.03
N LEU A 527 19.06 -1.75 36.49
CA LEU A 527 19.92 -1.11 37.49
C LEU A 527 19.83 -1.81 38.85
N VAL A 528 18.64 -2.27 39.26
CA VAL A 528 18.46 -3.11 40.45
C VAL A 528 19.28 -4.40 40.33
N CYS A 529 19.14 -5.12 39.21
CA CYS A 529 19.89 -6.37 38.98
C CYS A 529 21.41 -6.16 38.90
N LEU A 530 21.87 -4.99 38.46
CA LEU A 530 23.29 -4.59 38.49
C LEU A 530 23.77 -4.08 39.87
N ASN A 531 22.91 -4.06 40.87
CA ASN A 531 23.17 -3.49 42.19
C ASN A 531 23.55 -1.99 42.16
N ARG A 532 23.10 -1.25 41.14
CA ARG A 532 23.23 0.22 41.00
C ARG A 532 22.03 0.92 41.63
N ILE A 533 21.81 0.67 42.92
CA ILE A 533 20.54 0.94 43.60
C ILE A 533 20.18 2.44 43.65
N ASN A 534 21.14 3.35 43.85
CA ASN A 534 20.86 4.79 43.89
C ASN A 534 20.33 5.29 42.54
N GLU A 535 20.94 4.85 41.44
CA GLU A 535 20.50 5.20 40.09
C GLU A 535 19.12 4.60 39.78
N ALA A 536 18.86 3.37 40.24
CA ALA A 536 17.54 2.76 40.12
C ALA A 536 16.47 3.59 40.86
N VAL A 537 16.75 4.09 42.06
CA VAL A 537 15.83 4.96 42.80
C VAL A 537 15.56 6.26 42.05
N ASP A 538 16.57 6.87 41.43
CA ASP A 538 16.40 8.11 40.68
C ASP A 538 15.54 7.91 39.42
N VAL A 539 15.84 6.88 38.61
CA VAL A 539 15.07 6.56 37.40
C VAL A 539 13.65 6.11 37.74
N GLY A 540 13.49 5.25 38.76
CA GLY A 540 12.18 4.75 39.18
C GLY A 540 11.28 5.86 39.74
N ARG A 541 11.87 6.86 40.42
CA ARG A 541 11.13 8.05 40.90
C ARG A 541 10.60 8.89 39.75
N GLU A 542 11.39 9.08 38.70
CA GLU A 542 10.94 9.80 37.51
C GLU A 542 9.85 9.01 36.76
N CYS A 543 10.01 7.68 36.69
CA CYS A 543 9.05 6.79 36.05
C CYS A 543 7.63 6.94 36.60
N ILE A 544 7.47 6.95 37.93
CA ILE A 544 6.13 7.02 38.56
C ILE A 544 5.50 8.42 38.51
N ARG A 545 6.24 9.46 38.10
CA ARG A 545 5.66 10.81 37.88
C ARG A 545 4.83 10.88 36.61
N GLN A 546 5.01 9.93 35.70
CA GLN A 546 4.25 9.88 34.46
C GLN A 546 2.79 9.49 34.75
N PRO A 547 1.79 10.23 34.22
CA PRO A 547 0.38 10.00 34.54
C PRO A 547 -0.14 8.60 34.21
N THR A 548 0.46 7.92 33.23
CA THR A 548 0.06 6.60 32.71
C THR A 548 0.87 5.44 33.30
N ALA A 549 1.76 5.69 34.28
CA ALA A 549 2.60 4.66 34.87
C ALA A 549 1.74 3.57 35.57
N PRO A 550 1.85 2.29 35.18
CA PRO A 550 1.06 1.22 35.77
C PRO A 550 1.65 0.75 37.11
N TRP A 551 0.88 -0.05 37.84
CA TRP A 551 1.29 -0.60 39.15
C TRP A 551 2.62 -1.36 39.09
N THR A 552 2.98 -1.95 37.95
CA THR A 552 4.28 -2.63 37.74
C THR A 552 5.48 -1.68 37.78
N ALA A 553 5.32 -0.42 37.33
CA ALA A 553 6.35 0.60 37.47
C ALA A 553 6.57 0.98 38.94
N TYR A 554 5.46 1.11 39.70
CA TYR A 554 5.50 1.35 41.14
C TYR A 554 6.14 0.17 41.88
N LEU A 555 5.89 -1.07 41.44
CA LEU A 555 6.50 -2.27 42.01
C LEU A 555 8.02 -2.25 41.90
N VAL A 556 8.55 -1.99 40.70
CA VAL A 556 10.00 -1.94 40.49
C VAL A 556 10.64 -0.81 41.30
N PHE A 557 9.98 0.34 41.41
CA PHE A 557 10.45 1.44 42.24
C PHE A 557 10.40 1.13 43.75
N ALA A 558 9.34 0.46 44.23
CA ALA A 558 9.24 0.02 45.62
C ALA A 558 10.36 -0.96 45.98
N SER A 559 10.68 -1.89 45.08
CA SER A 559 11.82 -2.79 45.23
C SER A 559 13.14 -2.02 45.37
N ALA A 560 13.40 -1.05 44.47
CA ALA A 560 14.59 -0.21 44.53
C ALA A 560 14.70 0.59 45.85
N LEU A 561 13.59 1.16 46.35
CA LEU A 561 13.56 1.85 47.65
C LEU A 561 13.88 0.91 48.82
N GLY A 562 13.35 -0.32 48.79
CA GLY A 562 13.63 -1.33 49.79
C GLY A 562 15.08 -1.77 49.84
N LEU A 563 15.71 -1.92 48.68
CA LEU A 563 17.14 -2.21 48.56
C LEU A 563 18.00 -1.02 48.96
N ALA A 564 17.52 0.22 48.77
CA ALA A 564 18.17 1.43 49.26
C ALA A 564 18.01 1.65 50.78
N GLY A 565 17.16 0.85 51.44
CA GLY A 565 16.85 0.98 52.87
C GLY A 565 15.77 2.01 53.21
N ASP A 566 15.14 2.67 52.23
CA ASP A 566 14.01 3.58 52.46
C ASP A 566 12.69 2.82 52.61
N LYS A 567 12.56 2.12 53.74
CA LYS A 567 11.36 1.35 54.09
C LYS A 567 10.10 2.22 54.11
N SER A 568 10.23 3.44 54.63
CA SER A 568 9.09 4.37 54.76
C SER A 568 8.59 4.85 53.40
N GLY A 569 9.49 5.15 52.48
CA GLY A 569 9.17 5.51 51.10
C GLY A 569 8.55 4.34 50.37
N GLY A 570 9.17 3.17 50.44
CA GLY A 570 8.66 1.96 49.80
C GLY A 570 7.27 1.55 50.29
N ALA A 571 6.98 1.63 51.60
CA ALA A 571 5.67 1.33 52.15
C ALA A 571 4.56 2.25 51.59
N ARG A 572 4.86 3.54 51.38
CA ARG A 572 3.94 4.48 50.71
C ARG A 572 3.69 4.07 49.25
N VAL A 573 4.73 3.64 48.54
CA VAL A 573 4.62 3.16 47.16
C VAL A 573 3.79 1.87 47.12
N LEU A 574 3.98 0.93 48.05
CA LEU A 574 3.15 -0.28 48.17
C LEU A 574 1.67 0.04 48.41
N THR A 575 1.37 1.03 49.26
CA THR A 575 -0.02 1.48 49.46
C THR A 575 -0.62 1.94 48.14
N LYS A 576 0.15 2.66 47.30
CA LYS A 576 -0.30 3.09 45.99
C LYS A 576 -0.55 1.94 45.02
N ILE A 577 0.29 0.90 45.06
CA ILE A 577 0.07 -0.33 44.28
C ILE A 577 -1.27 -0.97 44.67
N ASN A 578 -1.56 -1.10 45.96
CA ASN A 578 -2.82 -1.68 46.44
C ASN A 578 -4.05 -0.83 46.08
N GLU A 579 -3.92 0.50 46.00
CA GLU A 579 -4.99 1.37 45.47
C GLU A 579 -5.26 1.12 43.98
N MET A 580 -4.21 0.85 43.19
CA MET A 580 -4.30 0.62 41.74
C MET A 580 -4.73 -0.81 41.40
N LYS A 581 -4.28 -1.79 42.19
CA LYS A 581 -4.55 -3.22 42.05
C LYS A 581 -4.85 -3.81 43.44
N PRO A 582 -6.13 -3.77 43.90
CA PRO A 582 -6.52 -4.24 45.24
C PRO A 582 -6.29 -5.74 45.50
N ASP A 583 -6.20 -6.54 44.43
CA ASP A 583 -5.92 -7.98 44.45
C ASP A 583 -4.44 -8.29 44.22
N PHE A 584 -3.55 -7.30 44.35
CA PHE A 584 -2.10 -7.48 44.17
C PHE A 584 -1.53 -8.48 45.19
N SER A 585 -0.73 -9.41 44.68
CA SER A 585 -0.04 -10.42 45.50
C SER A 585 1.38 -10.70 45.00
N VAL A 586 2.18 -11.41 45.80
CA VAL A 586 3.51 -11.87 45.40
C VAL A 586 3.47 -12.81 44.18
N ASP A 587 2.38 -13.57 44.00
CA ASP A 587 2.19 -14.49 42.87
C ASP A 587 2.20 -13.75 41.52
N ASP A 588 1.62 -12.54 41.48
CA ASP A 588 1.68 -11.68 40.29
C ASP A 588 3.13 -11.39 39.90
N VAL A 589 4.00 -11.13 40.88
CA VAL A 589 5.43 -10.83 40.64
C VAL A 589 6.17 -12.02 40.07
N LEU A 590 5.89 -13.22 40.60
CA LEU A 590 6.53 -14.46 40.18
C LEU A 590 6.14 -14.89 38.76
N HIS A 591 4.95 -14.49 38.30
CA HIS A 591 4.39 -14.93 37.02
C HIS A 591 4.56 -13.93 35.88
N ILE A 592 4.82 -12.64 36.17
CA ILE A 592 4.92 -11.60 35.15
C ILE A 592 6.33 -11.50 34.54
N PHE A 593 7.39 -11.76 35.31
CA PHE A 593 8.77 -11.55 34.86
C PHE A 593 9.49 -12.86 34.51
N PRO A 594 9.73 -13.15 33.22
CA PRO A 594 10.32 -14.41 32.76
C PRO A 594 11.86 -14.40 32.82
N PHE A 595 12.45 -14.02 33.96
CA PHE A 595 13.90 -14.05 34.13
C PHE A 595 14.49 -15.45 33.87
N ARG A 596 15.59 -15.51 33.11
CA ARG A 596 16.38 -16.72 32.89
C ARG A 596 17.14 -17.13 34.14
N ASP A 597 17.76 -16.15 34.80
CA ASP A 597 18.42 -16.34 36.10
C ASP A 597 17.42 -16.00 37.22
N PRO A 598 16.98 -16.99 38.02
CA PRO A 598 16.05 -16.75 39.12
C PRO A 598 16.57 -15.75 40.16
N SER A 599 17.89 -15.62 40.33
CA SER A 599 18.48 -14.71 41.32
C SER A 599 18.14 -13.24 41.07
N HIS A 600 17.93 -12.85 39.80
CA HIS A 600 17.47 -11.51 39.45
C HIS A 600 16.04 -11.25 39.95
N LEU A 601 15.14 -12.22 39.81
CA LEU A 601 13.78 -12.12 40.32
C LEU A 601 13.77 -12.12 41.85
N GLU A 602 14.56 -13.00 42.48
CA GLU A 602 14.72 -13.04 43.94
C GLU A 602 15.21 -11.71 44.50
N LEU A 603 16.13 -11.03 43.83
CA LEU A 603 16.61 -9.71 44.23
C LEU A 603 15.47 -8.68 44.19
N VAL A 604 14.68 -8.64 43.12
CA VAL A 604 13.52 -7.74 43.01
C VAL A 604 12.51 -8.02 44.12
N VAL A 605 12.20 -9.29 44.38
CA VAL A 605 11.29 -9.73 45.44
C VAL A 605 11.82 -9.37 46.84
N SER A 606 13.13 -9.51 47.08
CA SER A 606 13.75 -9.15 48.36
C SER A 606 13.60 -7.66 48.68
N GLY A 607 13.72 -6.79 47.67
CA GLY A 607 13.47 -5.36 47.81
C GLY A 607 12.03 -5.06 48.24
N LEU A 608 11.05 -5.79 47.69
CA LEU A 608 9.64 -5.67 48.09
C LEU A 608 9.41 -6.17 49.53
N GLY A 609 10.05 -7.26 49.93
CA GLY A 609 10.02 -7.74 51.32
C GLY A 609 10.57 -6.70 52.30
N ASN A 610 11.62 -5.97 51.92
CA ASN A 610 12.21 -4.91 52.77
C ASN A 610 11.26 -3.73 53.04
N VAL A 611 10.24 -3.53 52.19
CA VAL A 611 9.25 -2.45 52.32
C VAL A 611 7.89 -2.93 52.84
N GLY A 612 7.79 -4.21 53.21
CA GLY A 612 6.64 -4.77 53.91
C GLY A 612 5.66 -5.56 53.04
N LEU A 613 6.05 -6.01 51.84
CA LEU A 613 5.25 -6.99 51.09
C LEU A 613 5.39 -8.37 51.76
N GLU A 614 4.26 -9.02 52.04
CA GLU A 614 4.24 -10.41 52.52
C GLU A 614 4.62 -11.36 51.36
N LEU A 615 5.67 -12.17 51.58
CA LEU A 615 6.27 -13.07 50.59
C LEU A 615 5.75 -14.49 50.69
#